data_AF-A0A6I6UVF1-F1
#
_entry.id   AF-A0A6I6UVF1-F1
#
_cell.length_a   1.000
_cell.length_b   1.000
_cell.length_c   1.000
_cell.angle_alpha   90.00
_cell.angle_beta   90.00
_cell.angle_gamma   90.00
#
_symmetry.space_group_name_H-M   'P 1'
#
loop_
_entity.id
_entity.type
_entity.pdbx_description
1 polymer ?
#
loop_
_entity_poly.entity_id
_entity_poly.type
_entity_poly.pdbx_seq_one_letter_code
_entity_poly.pdbx_strand_id
1 'polypeptide(L)'
;MKDQNLEIFSKYSSWEEFEGYIHEYGFEGSIPHVFEKIRDNDLLTPSDISYITGYSEETVRRWCRSWKLKTTTGRAPYHVVGSDLKNFLYYWTRKELIQNYK
;
A
#
# COMPACT_ATOMS: atom_id res chain seq x y z
N MET A 1 -18.37 -6.52 15.28
CA MET A 1 -18.13 -6.60 13.82
C MET A 1 -17.02 -5.67 13.34
N LYS A 2 -16.94 -4.39 13.75
CA LYS A 2 -15.83 -3.51 13.34
C LYS A 2 -14.45 -3.94 13.88
N ASP A 3 -14.38 -4.42 15.11
CA ASP A 3 -13.14 -4.89 15.75
C ASP A 3 -12.47 -6.07 15.02
N GLN A 4 -13.23 -7.13 14.69
CA GLN A 4 -12.65 -8.35 14.10
C GLN A 4 -11.99 -8.12 12.74
N ASN A 5 -12.54 -7.23 11.90
CA ASN A 5 -11.93 -6.90 10.62
C ASN A 5 -10.60 -6.16 10.79
N LEU A 6 -10.47 -5.34 11.84
CA LEU A 6 -9.23 -4.63 12.17
C LEU A 6 -8.20 -5.58 12.77
N GLU A 7 -8.62 -6.55 13.58
CA GLU A 7 -7.75 -7.60 14.11
C GLU A 7 -7.17 -8.46 12.97
N ILE A 8 -8.00 -8.87 12.01
CA ILE A 8 -7.56 -9.63 10.83
C ILE A 8 -6.60 -8.78 9.97
N PHE A 9 -6.94 -7.52 9.69
CA PHE A 9 -6.07 -6.61 8.92
C PHE A 9 -4.74 -6.34 9.64
N SER A 10 -4.74 -6.23 10.97
CA SER A 10 -3.52 -5.96 11.72
C SER A 10 -2.62 -7.19 11.92
N LYS A 11 -3.16 -8.40 11.72
CA LYS A 11 -2.48 -9.70 11.84
C LYS A 11 -1.41 -9.92 10.76
N TYR A 12 -1.65 -9.46 9.53
CA TYR A 12 -0.74 -9.69 8.40
C TYR A 12 0.35 -8.60 8.32
N SER A 13 1.54 -9.00 7.88
CA SER A 13 2.71 -8.11 7.83
C SER A 13 2.84 -7.38 6.49
N SER A 14 2.16 -7.87 5.46
CA SER A 14 2.23 -7.39 4.08
C SER A 14 0.85 -7.43 3.40
N TRP A 15 0.71 -6.68 2.29
CA TRP A 15 -0.48 -6.75 1.45
C TRP A 15 -0.64 -8.13 0.83
N GLU A 16 0.46 -8.73 0.34
CA GLU A 16 0.45 -10.04 -0.32
C GLU A 16 -0.14 -11.13 0.58
N GLU A 17 0.26 -11.19 1.85
CA GLU A 17 -0.30 -12.14 2.81
C GLU A 17 -1.79 -11.90 3.09
N PHE A 18 -2.20 -10.63 3.19
CA PHE A 18 -3.60 -10.27 3.41
C PHE A 18 -4.47 -10.58 2.20
N GLU A 19 -3.99 -10.28 1.00
CA GLU A 19 -4.64 -10.60 -0.27
C GLU A 19 -4.81 -12.11 -0.41
N GLY A 20 -3.78 -12.90 -0.08
CA GLY A 20 -3.88 -14.37 -0.03
C GLY A 20 -4.98 -14.86 0.92
N TYR A 21 -5.11 -14.27 2.11
CA TYR A 21 -6.21 -14.57 3.03
C TYR A 21 -7.58 -14.23 2.46
N ILE A 22 -7.73 -13.05 1.84
CA ILE A 22 -8.99 -12.64 1.20
C ILE A 22 -9.39 -13.64 0.12
N HIS A 23 -8.44 -14.10 -0.70
CA HIS A 23 -8.71 -15.08 -1.75
C HIS A 23 -9.11 -16.46 -1.19
N GLU A 24 -8.48 -16.91 -0.11
CA GLU A 24 -8.71 -18.25 0.45
C GLU A 24 -9.96 -18.32 1.33
N TYR A 25 -10.23 -17.28 2.14
CA TYR A 25 -11.28 -17.30 3.16
C TYR A 25 -12.39 -16.26 2.94
N GLY A 26 -12.18 -15.30 2.04
CA GLY A 26 -13.03 -14.13 1.91
C GLY A 26 -12.74 -13.06 2.99
N PHE A 27 -13.17 -11.83 2.73
CA PHE A 27 -13.12 -10.75 3.69
C PHE A 27 -14.40 -9.91 3.60
N GLU A 28 -15.15 -9.84 4.70
CA GLU A 28 -16.42 -9.11 4.77
C GLU A 28 -16.23 -7.61 5.07
N GLY A 29 -14.99 -7.15 5.24
CA GLY A 29 -14.66 -5.74 5.40
C GLY A 29 -14.47 -5.01 4.06
N SER A 30 -14.40 -3.68 4.12
CA SER A 30 -14.10 -2.86 2.95
C SER A 30 -12.60 -2.72 2.77
N ILE A 31 -12.10 -3.18 1.63
CA ILE A 31 -10.74 -2.89 1.17
C ILE A 31 -10.72 -1.46 0.62
N PRO A 32 -9.73 -0.63 0.98
CA PRO A 32 -9.61 0.70 0.40
C PRO A 32 -9.46 0.63 -1.13
N HIS A 33 -10.30 1.36 -1.85
CA HIS A 33 -10.38 1.34 -3.32
C HIS A 33 -9.04 1.65 -4.03
N VAL A 34 -8.09 2.27 -3.34
CA VAL A 34 -6.73 2.52 -3.87
C VAL A 34 -5.99 1.23 -4.23
N PHE A 35 -6.21 0.13 -3.49
CA PHE A 35 -5.55 -1.15 -3.76
C PHE A 35 -6.03 -1.82 -5.04
N GLU A 36 -7.30 -1.61 -5.42
CA GLU A 36 -7.87 -2.13 -6.67
C GLU A 36 -7.31 -1.45 -7.92
N LYS A 37 -6.77 -0.23 -7.77
CA LYS A 37 -6.19 0.56 -8.87
C LYS A 37 -4.74 0.20 -9.18
N ILE A 38 -4.10 -0.62 -8.36
CA ILE A 38 -2.68 -0.95 -8.46
C ILE A 38 -2.58 -2.42 -8.89
N ARG A 39 -2.04 -2.70 -10.08
CA ARG A 39 -1.71 -4.09 -10.45
C ARG A 39 -0.30 -4.42 -9.98
N ASP A 40 -0.07 -5.64 -9.53
CA ASP A 40 1.20 -6.01 -8.88
C ASP A 40 2.42 -5.85 -9.79
N ASN A 41 2.24 -6.08 -11.10
CA ASN A 41 3.31 -5.99 -12.09
C ASN A 41 3.43 -4.60 -12.76
N ASP A 42 2.62 -3.61 -12.35
CA ASP A 42 2.72 -2.27 -12.92
C ASP A 42 4.04 -1.61 -12.50
N LEU A 43 4.65 -0.91 -13.45
CA LEU A 43 5.84 -0.09 -13.21
C LEU A 43 5.40 1.37 -13.13
N LEU A 44 5.25 1.87 -11.91
CA LEU A 44 4.65 3.18 -11.63
C LEU A 44 5.70 4.26 -11.43
N THR A 45 5.47 5.42 -12.04
CA THR A 45 6.26 6.64 -11.81
C THR A 45 5.70 7.43 -10.63
N PRO A 46 6.45 8.40 -10.07
CA PRO A 46 5.91 9.27 -9.03
C PRO A 46 4.63 10.03 -9.44
N SER A 47 4.43 10.30 -10.73
CA SER A 47 3.22 10.95 -11.24
C SER A 47 2.02 10.00 -11.21
N ASP A 48 2.21 8.74 -11.63
CA ASP A 48 1.15 7.71 -11.56
C ASP A 48 0.71 7.48 -10.10
N ILE A 49 1.68 7.36 -9.20
CA ILE A 49 1.42 7.15 -7.76
C ILE A 49 0.69 8.38 -7.18
N SER A 50 1.10 9.59 -7.56
CA SER A 50 0.42 10.83 -7.17
C SER A 50 -1.04 10.82 -7.61
N TYR A 51 -1.32 10.39 -8.85
CA TYR A 51 -2.68 10.27 -9.36
C TYR A 51 -3.51 9.20 -8.61
N ILE A 52 -2.92 8.04 -8.33
CA ILE A 52 -3.58 6.92 -7.65
C ILE A 52 -3.90 7.26 -6.19
N THR A 53 -2.94 7.85 -5.49
CA THR A 53 -2.99 8.05 -4.03
C THR A 53 -3.50 9.43 -3.62
N GLY A 54 -3.50 10.40 -4.52
CA GLY A 54 -3.87 11.79 -4.26
C GLY A 54 -2.79 12.62 -3.54
N TYR A 55 -1.66 12.03 -3.16
CA TYR A 55 -0.53 12.78 -2.61
C TYR A 55 0.22 13.53 -3.71
N SER A 56 0.81 14.67 -3.39
CA SER A 56 1.64 15.41 -4.36
C SER A 56 2.81 14.58 -4.89
N GLU A 57 3.17 14.77 -6.16
CA GLU A 57 4.37 14.16 -6.75
C GLU A 57 5.64 14.40 -5.92
N GLU A 58 5.75 15.58 -5.29
CA GLU A 58 6.93 15.90 -4.47
C GLU A 58 6.98 15.02 -3.21
N THR A 59 5.84 14.77 -2.58
CA THR A 59 5.71 13.82 -1.46
C THR A 59 6.12 12.42 -1.89
N VAL A 60 5.63 11.94 -3.03
CA VAL A 60 6.00 10.63 -3.56
C VAL A 60 7.50 10.54 -3.85
N ARG A 61 8.08 11.55 -4.51
CA ARG A 61 9.53 11.63 -4.76
C ARG A 61 10.35 11.64 -3.47
N ARG A 62 9.83 12.20 -2.37
CA ARG A 62 10.49 12.13 -1.05
C ARG A 62 10.46 10.71 -0.51
N TRP A 63 9.36 9.97 -0.65
CA TRP A 63 9.29 8.56 -0.24
C TRP A 63 10.32 7.70 -0.98
N CYS A 64 10.46 7.89 -2.30
CA CYS A 64 11.48 7.22 -3.11
C CYS A 64 12.90 7.58 -2.64
N ARG A 65 13.19 8.88 -2.45
CA ARG A 65 14.51 9.37 -2.01
C ARG A 65 14.91 8.86 -0.63
N SER A 66 13.96 8.74 0.29
CA SER A 66 14.20 8.27 1.65
C SER A 66 14.22 6.75 1.78
N TRP A 67 14.16 6.00 0.67
CA TRP A 67 14.07 4.53 0.68
C TRP A 67 12.87 3.97 1.46
N LYS A 68 11.85 4.80 1.69
CA LYS A 68 10.59 4.36 2.32
C LYS A 68 9.75 3.57 1.33
N LEU A 69 9.80 3.96 0.07
CA LEU A 69 9.19 3.25 -1.05
C LEU A 69 10.31 2.68 -1.91
N LYS A 70 10.31 1.35 -2.07
CA LYS A 70 11.34 0.65 -2.83
C LYS A 70 11.22 1.03 -4.30
N THR A 71 12.34 1.39 -4.91
CA THR A 71 12.42 1.74 -6.33
C THR A 71 13.27 0.71 -7.06
N THR A 72 12.92 0.42 -8.32
CA THR A 72 13.75 -0.44 -9.19
C THR A 72 15.04 0.25 -9.61
N THR A 73 15.05 1.59 -9.61
CA THR A 73 16.20 2.43 -9.91
C THR A 73 16.67 3.16 -8.65
N GLY A 74 17.97 3.12 -8.35
CA GLY A 74 18.57 3.87 -7.22
C GLY A 74 18.68 5.38 -7.46
N ARG A 75 18.33 5.85 -8.67
CA ARG A 75 18.39 7.26 -9.09
C ARG A 75 17.27 7.55 -10.08
N ALA A 76 16.85 8.81 -10.17
CA ALA A 76 15.82 9.24 -11.11
C ALA A 76 16.15 8.85 -12.57
N PRO A 77 15.14 8.53 -13.41
CA PRO A 77 13.71 8.48 -13.08
C PRO A 77 13.36 7.31 -12.14
N TYR A 78 12.54 7.59 -11.12
CA TYR A 78 12.09 6.58 -10.16
C TYR A 78 11.00 5.73 -10.79
N HIS A 79 11.11 4.43 -10.56
CA HIS A 79 10.08 3.46 -10.91
C HIS A 79 9.83 2.58 -9.70
N VAL A 80 8.56 2.31 -9.43
CA VAL A 80 8.09 1.53 -8.28
C VAL A 80 7.23 0.40 -8.81
N VAL A 81 7.45 -0.82 -8.33
CA VAL A 81 6.62 -1.96 -8.70
C VAL A 81 5.30 -1.87 -7.92
N GLY A 82 4.18 -2.17 -8.57
CA GLY A 82 2.85 -2.07 -7.97
C GLY A 82 2.72 -2.86 -6.66
N SER A 83 3.26 -4.08 -6.59
CA SER A 83 3.29 -4.88 -5.35
C SER A 83 4.05 -4.20 -4.21
N ASP A 84 5.20 -3.56 -4.50
CA ASP A 84 5.96 -2.77 -3.53
C ASP A 84 5.15 -1.55 -3.05
N LEU A 85 4.39 -0.90 -3.94
CA LEU A 85 3.50 0.19 -3.57
C LEU A 85 2.34 -0.28 -2.69
N LYS A 86 1.68 -1.39 -3.03
CA LYS A 86 0.61 -1.97 -2.19
C LYS A 86 1.14 -2.28 -0.79
N ASN A 87 2.29 -2.93 -0.68
CA ASN A 87 2.92 -3.23 0.60
C ASN A 87 3.22 -1.97 1.43
N PHE A 88 3.74 -0.92 0.78
CA PHE A 88 4.00 0.37 1.43
C PHE A 88 2.72 1.02 1.96
N LEU A 89 1.67 1.07 1.13
CA LEU A 89 0.38 1.65 1.53
C LEU A 89 -0.27 0.85 2.65
N TYR A 90 -0.23 -0.48 2.56
CA TYR A 90 -0.76 -1.37 3.59
C TYR A 90 -0.11 -1.12 4.95
N TYR A 91 1.22 -1.02 4.97
CA TYR A 91 1.97 -0.68 6.17
C TYR A 91 1.55 0.67 6.79
N TRP A 92 1.36 1.69 5.94
CA TRP A 92 0.91 3.01 6.38
C TRP A 92 -0.52 2.98 6.94
N THR A 93 -1.46 2.42 6.18
CA THR A 93 -2.86 2.30 6.59
C THR A 93 -3.00 1.52 7.89
N ARG A 94 -2.27 0.40 8.03
CA ARG A 94 -2.24 -0.39 9.26
C ARG A 94 -1.74 0.43 10.45
N LYS A 95 -0.70 1.25 10.28
CA LYS A 95 -0.19 2.12 11.34
C LYS A 95 -1.21 3.17 11.78
N GLU A 96 -1.87 3.83 10.84
CA GLU A 96 -2.90 4.84 11.14
C GLU A 96 -4.10 4.21 11.87
N LEU A 97 -4.55 3.03 11.43
CA LEU A 97 -5.63 2.30 12.08
C LEU A 97 -5.28 1.89 13.52
N ILE A 98 -4.06 1.39 13.76
CA ILE A 98 -3.59 1.01 15.10
C ILE A 98 -3.48 2.24 16.02
N GLN A 99 -3.04 3.39 15.50
CA GLN A 99 -2.88 4.61 16.31
C GLN A 99 -4.21 5.24 16.71
N ASN A 100 -5.22 5.19 15.82
CA ASN A 100 -6.55 5.74 16.09
C ASN A 100 -7.43 4.87 17.01
N TYR A 101 -6.95 3.66 17.38
CA TYR A 101 -7.65 2.71 18.25
C TYR A 101 -7.04 2.58 19.66
N LYS A 102 -6.00 3.36 19.98
CA LYS A 102 -5.44 3.50 21.33
C LYS A 102 -5.99 4.74 22.02
#